data_AF-A0A7Y3HN48-F1
#
_entry.id   AF-A0A7Y3HN48-F1
#
_cell.length_a   1.000
_cell.length_b   1.000
_cell.length_c   1.000
_cell.angle_alpha   90.00
_cell.angle_beta   90.00
_cell.angle_gamma   90.00
#
_symmetry.space_group_name_H-M   'P 1'
#
loop_
_entity.id
_entity.type
_entity.pdbx_description
1 polymer ?
#
loop_
_entity_poly.entity_id
_entity_poly.type
_entity_poly.pdbx_seq_one_letter_code
_entity_poly.pdbx_strand_id
1 'polypeptide(L)'
;VTIPMLNDSYQNMLIRLDSVEFDDGDMGQTYADAINLSTLNRTIVDCNDEEILLRTSGFTTFAGELTPKGRGHIEAVYSVFGSDKQLYLNDLSDLSMPAIRCDGSGGPTVQVDISTVRGYFSGTTTNAPGGKKIIGTVISDHIEGNTTGRNMVIQDGTAGIVVRFDADHSFPVGSEVEVDISGQELSEFAGLLQVNDVPLGFAQQLGTGNITPNVLTIIDYLNDAENLESTLVTFQNVTFGGSGTYSGGQTLTDATGTVTIYTRSGASFAGDSYPTGSVSVTGFTSEFSGDAQISIRTTADVQ
;
A
#
# COMPACT_ATOMS: atom_id res chain seq x y z
N VAL A 1 -26.73 -13.82 16.04
CA VAL A 1 -27.24 -12.42 15.89
C VAL A 1 -26.32 -11.69 14.92
N THR A 2 -26.69 -10.53 14.37
CA THR A 2 -25.77 -9.72 13.54
C THR A 2 -25.28 -8.50 14.32
N ILE A 3 -24.18 -7.89 13.88
CA ILE A 3 -23.59 -6.71 14.52
C ILE A 3 -24.62 -5.56 14.65
N PRO A 4 -25.39 -5.19 13.61
CA PRO A 4 -26.39 -4.13 13.71
C PRO A 4 -27.53 -4.40 14.70
N MET A 5 -27.82 -5.68 14.98
CA MET A 5 -28.90 -6.06 15.91
C MET A 5 -28.50 -5.93 17.38
N LEU A 6 -27.22 -5.76 17.69
CA LEU A 6 -26.74 -5.69 19.07
C LEU A 6 -27.21 -4.40 19.75
N ASN A 7 -27.87 -4.58 20.89
CA ASN A 7 -28.46 -3.53 21.71
C ASN A 7 -28.49 -4.00 23.17
N ASP A 8 -28.97 -3.15 24.09
CA ASP A 8 -28.97 -3.40 25.53
C ASP A 8 -29.60 -4.73 25.95
N SER A 9 -30.57 -5.26 25.18
CA SER A 9 -31.19 -6.56 25.48
C SER A 9 -30.24 -7.75 25.40
N TYR A 10 -29.13 -7.61 24.67
CA TYR A 10 -28.09 -8.64 24.56
C TYR A 10 -26.94 -8.42 25.57
N GLN A 11 -26.93 -7.32 26.33
CA GLN A 11 -25.81 -6.98 27.19
C GLN A 11 -25.59 -8.05 28.26
N ASN A 12 -24.32 -8.43 28.44
CA ASN A 12 -23.85 -9.51 29.32
C ASN A 12 -24.33 -10.91 28.91
N MET A 13 -24.79 -11.09 27.67
CA MET A 13 -25.11 -12.42 27.13
C MET A 13 -23.95 -12.97 26.31
N LEU A 14 -23.79 -14.29 26.36
CA LEU A 14 -23.02 -15.02 25.35
C LEU A 14 -23.80 -14.97 24.04
N ILE A 15 -23.19 -14.39 23.01
CA ILE A 15 -23.74 -14.29 21.67
C ILE A 15 -22.82 -15.01 20.68
N ARG A 16 -23.37 -15.30 19.50
CA ARG A 16 -22.61 -15.77 18.34
C ARG A 16 -22.83 -14.83 17.17
N LEU A 17 -21.73 -14.41 16.56
CA LEU A 17 -21.69 -13.71 15.27
C LEU A 17 -21.06 -14.66 14.25
N ASP A 18 -21.76 -14.86 13.14
CA ASP A 18 -21.29 -15.68 12.01
C ASP A 18 -20.87 -14.77 10.85
N SER A 19 -20.02 -15.29 9.98
CA SER A 19 -19.47 -14.59 8.81
C SER A 19 -18.77 -13.27 9.14
N VAL A 20 -17.95 -13.31 10.20
CA VAL A 20 -17.11 -12.19 10.63
C VAL A 20 -15.62 -12.51 10.48
N GLU A 21 -14.81 -11.48 10.41
CA GLU A 21 -13.35 -11.51 10.30
C GLU A 21 -12.72 -10.35 11.08
N PHE A 22 -11.43 -10.41 11.37
CA PHE A 22 -10.72 -9.24 11.90
C PHE A 22 -10.58 -8.19 10.82
N ASP A 23 -10.62 -6.91 11.14
CA ASP A 23 -10.27 -5.87 10.17
C ASP A 23 -8.86 -6.09 9.60
N ASP A 24 -8.59 -5.56 8.40
CA ASP A 24 -7.32 -5.72 7.70
C ASP A 24 -6.11 -5.28 8.53
N GLY A 25 -6.22 -4.18 9.27
CA GLY A 25 -5.15 -3.68 10.15
C GLY A 25 -4.95 -4.52 11.43
N ASP A 26 -5.98 -5.27 11.83
CA ASP A 26 -5.96 -6.13 13.02
C ASP A 26 -5.73 -7.60 12.70
N MET A 27 -5.70 -7.97 11.43
CA MET A 27 -5.41 -9.32 10.96
C MET A 27 -3.94 -9.70 11.21
N GLY A 28 -3.71 -10.87 11.80
CA GLY A 28 -2.37 -11.37 12.12
C GLY A 28 -1.66 -10.57 13.22
N GLN A 29 -2.33 -9.66 13.90
CA GLN A 29 -1.80 -8.92 15.05
C GLN A 29 -1.98 -9.73 16.34
N THR A 30 -1.29 -9.37 17.42
CA THR A 30 -1.52 -10.04 18.72
C THR A 30 -2.88 -9.64 19.30
N TYR A 31 -3.56 -10.52 20.04
CA TYR A 31 -4.83 -10.13 20.68
C TYR A 31 -4.70 -8.97 21.68
N ALA A 32 -3.58 -8.90 22.40
CA ALA A 32 -3.23 -7.85 23.34
C ALA A 32 -1.69 -7.70 23.47
N ASP A 33 -1.21 -6.85 24.37
CA ASP A 33 0.22 -6.76 24.67
C ASP A 33 0.54 -7.64 25.88
N ALA A 34 1.03 -8.85 25.62
CA ALA A 34 1.41 -9.80 26.66
C ALA A 34 2.71 -9.43 27.40
N ILE A 35 3.54 -8.55 26.84
CA ILE A 35 4.84 -8.17 27.42
C ILE A 35 4.63 -7.06 28.44
N ASN A 36 3.94 -6.00 28.04
CA ASN A 36 3.65 -4.85 28.90
C ASN A 36 2.34 -5.03 29.69
N LEU A 37 1.65 -6.17 29.49
CA LEU A 37 0.36 -6.49 30.12
C LEU A 37 -0.72 -5.44 29.83
N SER A 38 -0.67 -4.85 28.62
CA SER A 38 -1.60 -3.81 28.18
C SER A 38 -2.80 -4.41 27.46
N THR A 39 -3.98 -3.88 27.76
CA THR A 39 -5.23 -4.25 27.09
C THR A 39 -5.31 -3.56 25.73
N LEU A 40 -5.58 -4.33 24.67
CA LEU A 40 -5.79 -3.80 23.33
C LEU A 40 -7.23 -4.08 22.88
N ASN A 41 -7.66 -3.29 21.90
CA ASN A 41 -8.88 -3.54 21.16
C ASN A 41 -8.47 -3.98 19.75
N ARG A 42 -9.20 -4.96 19.21
CA ARG A 42 -9.18 -5.34 17.79
C ARG A 42 -10.55 -5.09 17.20
N THR A 43 -10.63 -4.75 15.93
CA THR A 43 -11.88 -4.56 15.21
C THR A 43 -12.27 -5.85 14.51
N ILE A 44 -13.53 -6.25 14.67
CA ILE A 44 -14.17 -7.34 13.95
C ILE A 44 -15.16 -6.72 12.98
N VAL A 45 -15.15 -7.19 11.73
CA VAL A 45 -16.04 -6.73 10.66
C VAL A 45 -16.85 -7.90 10.13
N ASP A 46 -18.08 -7.64 9.68
CA ASP A 46 -18.83 -8.57 8.83
C ASP A 46 -18.66 -8.22 7.34
N CYS A 47 -19.16 -9.08 6.44
CA CYS A 47 -19.03 -8.83 4.99
C CYS A 47 -19.86 -7.65 4.45
N ASN A 48 -20.54 -6.89 5.32
CA ASN A 48 -21.22 -5.64 4.97
C ASN A 48 -20.51 -4.44 5.63
N ASP A 49 -19.27 -4.61 6.08
CA ASP A 49 -18.43 -3.60 6.72
C ASP A 49 -19.00 -3.06 8.05
N GLU A 50 -19.86 -3.84 8.72
CA GLU A 50 -20.35 -3.49 10.06
C GLU A 50 -19.32 -3.90 11.12
N GLU A 51 -18.98 -2.97 12.01
CA GLU A 51 -17.86 -3.14 12.94
C GLU A 51 -18.29 -3.41 14.39
N ILE A 52 -17.50 -4.20 15.10
CA ILE A 52 -17.56 -4.32 16.57
C ILE A 52 -16.18 -4.51 17.17
N LEU A 53 -15.95 -3.92 18.35
CA LEU A 53 -14.68 -4.07 19.07
C LEU A 53 -14.59 -5.42 19.77
N LEU A 54 -13.44 -6.05 19.68
CA LEU A 54 -13.00 -7.17 20.50
C LEU A 54 -11.95 -6.67 21.49
N ARG A 55 -12.29 -6.66 22.78
CA ARG A 55 -11.39 -6.15 23.82
C ARG A 55 -10.70 -7.32 24.53
N THR A 56 -9.36 -7.33 24.51
CA THR A 56 -8.57 -8.39 25.16
C THR A 56 -7.57 -7.81 26.15
N SER A 57 -7.59 -8.32 27.39
CA SER A 57 -6.64 -7.92 28.43
C SER A 57 -5.25 -8.49 28.16
N GLY A 58 -4.20 -7.69 28.39
CA GLY A 58 -2.81 -8.16 28.29
C GLY A 58 -2.42 -9.21 29.34
N PHE A 59 -3.29 -9.46 30.33
CA PHE A 59 -3.12 -10.52 31.33
C PHE A 59 -3.72 -11.87 30.91
N THR A 60 -4.42 -11.97 29.78
CA THR A 60 -4.96 -13.25 29.33
C THR A 60 -3.85 -14.17 28.84
N THR A 61 -4.07 -15.48 28.92
CA THR A 61 -3.11 -16.49 28.46
C THR A 61 -2.87 -16.46 26.95
N PHE A 62 -3.80 -15.89 26.18
CA PHE A 62 -3.74 -15.78 24.72
C PHE A 62 -3.42 -14.36 24.24
N ALA A 63 -3.03 -13.44 25.13
CA ALA A 63 -2.73 -12.05 24.77
C ALA A 63 -1.70 -11.93 23.63
N GLY A 64 -0.67 -12.78 23.65
CA GLY A 64 0.40 -12.77 22.64
C GLY A 64 0.12 -13.60 21.39
N GLU A 65 -1.01 -14.31 21.33
CA GLU A 65 -1.38 -15.12 20.16
C GLU A 65 -1.81 -14.21 19.01
N LEU A 66 -1.60 -14.66 17.77
CA LEU A 66 -1.98 -13.90 16.58
C LEU A 66 -3.46 -14.10 16.24
N THR A 67 -4.11 -13.02 15.83
CA THR A 67 -5.47 -13.06 15.31
C THR A 67 -5.50 -13.87 14.00
N PRO A 68 -6.55 -14.68 13.80
CA PRO A 68 -6.75 -15.43 12.57
C PRO A 68 -6.78 -14.54 11.32
N LYS A 69 -6.33 -15.13 10.22
CA LYS A 69 -6.34 -14.49 8.89
C LYS A 69 -7.58 -14.78 8.06
N GLY A 70 -8.48 -15.63 8.55
CA GLY A 70 -9.68 -16.02 7.83
C GLY A 70 -10.95 -15.36 8.36
N ARG A 71 -12.05 -15.78 7.77
CA ARG A 71 -13.42 -15.52 8.18
C ARG A 71 -14.02 -16.73 8.87
N GLY A 72 -14.95 -16.49 9.77
CA GLY A 72 -15.82 -17.54 10.28
C GLY A 72 -16.77 -17.02 11.34
N HIS A 73 -16.70 -17.57 12.55
CA HIS A 73 -17.58 -17.18 13.64
C HIS A 73 -16.81 -16.90 14.93
N ILE A 74 -17.45 -16.09 15.76
CA ILE A 74 -17.01 -15.74 17.10
C ILE A 74 -18.18 -15.92 18.07
N GLU A 75 -17.94 -16.65 19.15
CA GLU A 75 -18.82 -16.74 20.32
C GLU A 75 -18.22 -15.85 21.40
N ALA A 76 -18.95 -14.86 21.90
CA ALA A 76 -18.37 -13.88 22.81
C ALA A 76 -19.41 -13.30 23.76
N VAL A 77 -18.95 -12.80 24.91
CA VAL A 77 -19.79 -12.03 25.82
C VAL A 77 -19.88 -10.61 25.30
N TYR A 78 -21.10 -10.19 24.95
CA TYR A 78 -21.36 -8.82 24.51
C TYR A 78 -21.49 -7.87 25.71
N SER A 79 -20.82 -6.73 25.64
CA SER A 79 -20.82 -5.70 26.67
C SER A 79 -20.87 -4.31 26.03
N VAL A 80 -21.29 -3.32 26.82
CA VAL A 80 -21.22 -1.90 26.44
C VAL A 80 -20.36 -1.17 27.46
N PHE A 81 -19.40 -0.34 27.00
CA PHE A 81 -18.60 0.55 27.85
C PHE A 81 -18.75 1.99 27.36
N GLY A 82 -19.42 2.83 28.15
CA GLY A 82 -19.85 4.14 27.67
C GLY A 82 -20.83 3.96 26.51
N SER A 83 -20.44 4.39 25.32
CA SER A 83 -21.17 4.17 24.06
C SER A 83 -20.67 2.98 23.25
N ASP A 84 -19.52 2.41 23.61
CA ASP A 84 -18.82 1.47 22.75
C ASP A 84 -19.34 0.06 22.97
N LYS A 85 -19.76 -0.55 21.86
CA LYS A 85 -20.15 -1.96 21.78
C LYS A 85 -18.89 -2.81 21.68
N GLN A 86 -18.74 -3.76 22.59
CA GLN A 86 -17.53 -4.58 22.65
C GLN A 86 -17.82 -6.03 23.01
N LEU A 87 -16.93 -6.91 22.56
CA LEU A 87 -16.93 -8.35 22.78
C LEU A 87 -15.78 -8.74 23.69
N TYR A 88 -16.02 -9.74 24.53
CA TYR A 88 -15.00 -10.43 25.31
C TYR A 88 -15.01 -11.92 24.98
N LEU A 89 -13.85 -12.46 24.65
CA LEU A 89 -13.63 -13.92 24.53
C LEU A 89 -13.39 -14.52 25.90
N ASN A 90 -13.88 -15.75 26.13
CA ASN A 90 -13.44 -16.52 27.28
C ASN A 90 -12.07 -17.16 26.97
N ASP A 91 -11.96 -17.77 25.79
CA ASP A 91 -10.74 -18.34 25.26
C ASP A 91 -10.77 -18.42 23.72
N LEU A 92 -9.71 -18.94 23.11
CA LEU A 92 -9.61 -19.04 21.64
C LEU A 92 -10.47 -20.16 21.02
N SER A 93 -11.05 -21.06 21.82
CA SER A 93 -11.97 -22.09 21.30
C SER A 93 -13.34 -21.53 20.94
N ASP A 94 -13.67 -20.34 21.48
CA ASP A 94 -14.85 -19.56 21.13
C ASP A 94 -14.79 -18.97 19.70
N LEU A 95 -13.68 -19.18 18.99
CA LEU A 95 -13.45 -18.62 17.66
C LEU A 95 -13.04 -19.69 16.66
N SER A 96 -13.63 -19.64 15.45
CA SER A 96 -13.22 -20.49 14.34
C SER A 96 -13.37 -19.73 13.02
N MET A 97 -12.23 -19.45 12.38
CA MET A 97 -12.14 -18.64 11.15
C MET A 97 -11.41 -19.37 10.00
N PRO A 98 -11.92 -20.52 9.51
CA PRO A 98 -11.25 -21.30 8.47
C PRO A 98 -11.54 -20.83 7.04
N ALA A 99 -12.54 -19.97 6.84
CA ALA A 99 -12.95 -19.54 5.52
C ALA A 99 -12.03 -18.43 5.00
N ILE A 100 -11.94 -18.30 3.67
CA ILE A 100 -11.36 -17.12 3.03
C ILE A 100 -12.19 -15.90 3.41
N ARG A 101 -11.52 -14.75 3.55
CA ARG A 101 -12.14 -13.47 3.93
C ARG A 101 -13.18 -12.97 2.92
N CYS A 102 -13.93 -11.94 3.29
CA CYS A 102 -14.99 -11.37 2.46
C CYS A 102 -14.43 -10.77 1.15
N ASP A 103 -13.27 -10.13 1.24
CA ASP A 103 -12.49 -9.50 0.16
C ASP A 103 -11.66 -10.52 -0.68
N GLY A 104 -11.56 -11.76 -0.21
CA GLY A 104 -10.77 -12.82 -0.82
C GLY A 104 -9.32 -12.93 -0.33
N SER A 105 -8.91 -12.15 0.68
CA SER A 105 -7.60 -12.24 1.32
C SER A 105 -7.56 -13.36 2.39
N GLY A 106 -6.39 -13.59 3.00
CA GLY A 106 -6.21 -14.61 4.04
C GLY A 106 -6.12 -16.06 3.56
N GLY A 107 -6.22 -16.28 2.24
CA GLY A 107 -6.07 -17.58 1.58
C GLY A 107 -4.87 -17.66 0.63
N PRO A 108 -4.74 -18.75 -0.15
CA PRO A 108 -3.72 -18.85 -1.19
C PRO A 108 -3.90 -17.78 -2.27
N THR A 109 -2.82 -17.13 -2.67
CA THR A 109 -2.81 -16.11 -3.72
C THR A 109 -2.16 -16.60 -5.01
N VAL A 110 -2.65 -16.11 -6.14
CA VAL A 110 -2.08 -16.35 -7.47
C VAL A 110 -1.39 -15.08 -7.96
N GLN A 111 -0.15 -15.21 -8.42
CA GLN A 111 0.57 -14.10 -9.02
C GLN A 111 -0.07 -13.68 -10.34
N VAL A 112 -0.20 -12.37 -10.52
CA VAL A 112 -0.54 -11.72 -11.78
C VAL A 112 0.50 -10.64 -12.09
N ASP A 113 0.62 -10.29 -13.37
CA ASP A 113 1.49 -9.20 -13.81
C ASP A 113 0.90 -7.84 -13.41
N ILE A 114 1.74 -6.85 -13.14
CA ILE A 114 1.32 -5.48 -12.80
C ILE A 114 0.50 -4.87 -13.94
N SER A 115 0.84 -5.15 -15.20
CA SER A 115 0.02 -4.73 -16.36
C SER A 115 -1.41 -5.29 -16.31
N THR A 116 -1.60 -6.50 -15.80
CA THR A 116 -2.93 -7.09 -15.60
C THR A 116 -3.69 -6.36 -14.47
N VAL A 117 -2.99 -6.01 -13.39
CA VAL A 117 -3.59 -5.24 -12.28
C VAL A 117 -4.05 -3.86 -12.74
N ARG A 118 -3.22 -3.16 -13.51
CA ARG A 118 -3.60 -1.89 -14.15
C ARG A 118 -4.86 -2.05 -15.00
N GLY A 119 -4.97 -3.17 -15.73
CA GLY A 119 -6.14 -3.49 -16.55
C GLY A 119 -7.44 -3.77 -15.79
N TYR A 120 -7.41 -3.98 -14.46
CA TYR A 120 -8.62 -4.04 -13.65
C TYR A 120 -9.25 -2.67 -13.43
N PHE A 121 -8.45 -1.60 -13.48
CA PHE A 121 -8.94 -0.23 -13.33
C PHE A 121 -9.56 0.26 -14.63
N SER A 122 -10.81 0.73 -14.57
CA SER A 122 -11.59 1.16 -15.74
C SER A 122 -11.90 2.67 -15.74
N GLY A 123 -11.09 3.48 -15.04
CA GLY A 123 -11.31 4.93 -14.88
C GLY A 123 -12.18 5.32 -13.69
N THR A 124 -12.57 4.37 -12.85
CA THR A 124 -13.31 4.59 -11.60
C THR A 124 -12.75 3.69 -10.52
N THR A 125 -12.75 4.15 -9.27
CA THR A 125 -12.36 3.35 -8.10
C THR A 125 -13.01 1.97 -8.14
N THR A 126 -12.18 0.94 -8.01
CA THR A 126 -12.58 -0.46 -8.01
C THR A 126 -11.66 -1.23 -7.07
N ASN A 127 -11.86 -2.54 -6.92
CA ASN A 127 -11.00 -3.38 -6.09
C ASN A 127 -10.34 -4.44 -6.96
N ALA A 128 -9.09 -4.77 -6.64
CA ALA A 128 -8.42 -5.92 -7.20
C ALA A 128 -9.17 -7.22 -6.83
N PRO A 129 -9.23 -8.22 -7.73
CA PRO A 129 -9.90 -9.48 -7.42
C PRO A 129 -9.26 -10.20 -6.23
N GLY A 130 -10.06 -10.94 -5.46
CA GLY A 130 -9.58 -11.79 -4.38
C GLY A 130 -8.57 -12.88 -4.82
N GLY A 131 -7.69 -13.28 -3.90
CA GLY A 131 -6.67 -14.29 -4.12
C GLY A 131 -5.65 -13.90 -5.19
N LYS A 132 -5.24 -12.62 -5.22
CA LYS A 132 -4.28 -12.09 -6.18
C LYS A 132 -3.09 -11.48 -5.45
N LYS A 133 -1.91 -11.66 -6.05
CA LYS A 133 -0.69 -10.99 -5.62
C LYS A 133 0.08 -10.48 -6.82
N ILE A 134 0.94 -9.50 -6.57
CA ILE A 134 1.96 -9.02 -7.53
C ILE A 134 3.35 -9.23 -6.94
N ILE A 135 4.33 -9.39 -7.81
CA ILE A 135 5.75 -9.40 -7.44
C ILE A 135 6.45 -8.39 -8.32
N GLY A 136 7.15 -7.43 -7.71
CA GLY A 136 7.86 -6.38 -8.43
C GLY A 136 9.12 -5.93 -7.71
N THR A 137 10.00 -5.25 -8.44
CA THR A 137 11.20 -4.63 -7.89
C THR A 137 10.91 -3.19 -7.50
N VAL A 138 11.32 -2.78 -6.29
CA VAL A 138 11.20 -1.40 -5.80
C VAL A 138 12.09 -0.46 -6.60
N ILE A 139 11.50 0.57 -7.22
CA ILE A 139 12.21 1.58 -8.01
C ILE A 139 12.16 2.98 -7.38
N SER A 140 11.39 3.19 -6.32
CA SER A 140 11.36 4.43 -5.53
C SER A 140 12.26 4.37 -4.30
N ASP A 141 12.74 5.53 -3.84
CA ASP A 141 13.51 5.66 -2.60
C ASP A 141 12.76 6.51 -1.57
N HIS A 142 12.28 5.87 -0.51
CA HIS A 142 11.61 6.54 0.60
C HIS A 142 12.59 7.19 1.59
N ILE A 143 13.86 6.77 1.60
CA ILE A 143 14.88 7.23 2.56
C ILE A 143 15.30 8.66 2.22
N GLU A 144 15.58 8.94 0.95
CA GLU A 144 15.90 10.29 0.47
C GLU A 144 14.64 11.18 0.37
N GLY A 145 13.45 10.63 0.58
CA GLY A 145 12.22 11.37 0.85
C GLY A 145 11.53 11.96 -0.38
N ASN A 146 11.96 11.61 -1.61
CA ASN A 146 11.22 12.00 -2.82
C ASN A 146 9.95 11.15 -3.05
N THR A 147 9.78 10.07 -2.30
CA THR A 147 8.47 9.46 -1.99
C THR A 147 8.18 9.54 -0.48
N THR A 148 6.93 9.33 -0.08
CA THR A 148 6.57 9.18 1.34
C THR A 148 6.93 7.78 1.82
N GLY A 149 7.06 7.59 3.14
CA GLY A 149 7.27 6.25 3.73
C GLY A 149 6.13 5.26 3.47
N ARG A 150 4.94 5.75 3.10
CA ARG A 150 3.78 4.92 2.74
C ARG A 150 3.73 4.52 1.27
N ASN A 151 4.43 5.22 0.39
CA ASN A 151 4.31 5.02 -1.04
C ASN A 151 5.56 4.32 -1.59
N MET A 152 5.34 3.11 -2.10
CA MET A 152 6.36 2.31 -2.77
C MET A 152 6.00 2.21 -4.26
N VAL A 153 6.93 2.53 -5.14
CA VAL A 153 6.78 2.30 -6.58
C VAL A 153 7.50 1.00 -6.94
N ILE A 154 6.77 0.04 -7.52
CA ILE A 154 7.33 -1.23 -7.98
C ILE A 154 7.09 -1.45 -9.47
N GLN A 155 7.99 -2.20 -10.11
CA GLN A 155 7.91 -2.59 -11.52
C GLN A 155 8.28 -4.07 -11.69
N ASP A 156 7.57 -4.80 -12.54
CA ASP A 156 7.76 -6.25 -12.78
C ASP A 156 8.27 -6.58 -14.20
N GLY A 157 8.59 -5.55 -14.99
CA GLY A 157 8.99 -5.66 -16.39
C GLY A 157 7.82 -5.58 -17.37
N THR A 158 6.57 -5.75 -16.92
CA THR A 158 5.36 -5.54 -17.73
C THR A 158 4.79 -4.14 -17.57
N ALA A 159 4.76 -3.63 -16.33
CA ALA A 159 4.34 -2.28 -16.00
C ALA A 159 4.82 -1.88 -14.59
N GLY A 160 4.59 -0.62 -14.23
CA GLY A 160 4.80 -0.10 -12.89
C GLY A 160 3.49 0.23 -12.18
N ILE A 161 3.52 0.25 -10.86
CA ILE A 161 2.40 0.72 -10.04
C ILE A 161 2.88 1.26 -8.70
N VAL A 162 2.14 2.22 -8.14
CA VAL A 162 2.30 2.64 -6.75
C VAL A 162 1.54 1.66 -5.84
N VAL A 163 2.22 1.15 -4.84
CA VAL A 163 1.62 0.49 -3.69
C VAL A 163 1.64 1.49 -2.53
N ARG A 164 0.45 1.91 -2.10
CA ARG A 164 0.27 2.81 -0.97
C ARG A 164 -0.17 2.00 0.24
N PHE A 165 0.68 1.97 1.26
CA PHE A 165 0.45 1.23 2.49
C PHE A 165 -0.32 2.04 3.55
N ASP A 166 -0.98 1.30 4.45
CA ASP A 166 -1.65 1.80 5.65
C ASP A 166 -0.67 2.33 6.74
N ALA A 167 0.60 1.93 6.64
CA ALA A 167 1.72 2.33 7.50
C ALA A 167 3.00 2.56 6.67
N ASP A 168 4.04 3.14 7.29
CA ASP A 168 5.33 3.31 6.60
C ASP A 168 6.00 1.95 6.36
N HIS A 169 6.43 1.71 5.12
CA HIS A 169 7.20 0.53 4.75
C HIS A 169 8.70 0.73 4.98
N SER A 170 9.46 -0.36 4.97
CA SER A 170 10.92 -0.35 5.11
C SER A 170 11.66 -0.99 3.93
N PHE A 171 10.95 -1.37 2.86
CA PHE A 171 11.55 -1.97 1.66
C PHE A 171 12.50 -0.98 0.95
N PRO A 172 13.81 -1.31 0.83
CA PRO A 172 14.76 -0.45 0.12
C PRO A 172 14.64 -0.58 -1.40
N VAL A 173 15.15 0.42 -2.14
CA VAL A 173 15.32 0.39 -3.60
C VAL A 173 16.00 -0.91 -4.03
N GLY A 174 15.52 -1.53 -5.10
CA GLY A 174 16.06 -2.78 -5.64
C GLY A 174 15.60 -4.04 -4.88
N SER A 175 14.74 -3.92 -3.87
CA SER A 175 14.11 -5.11 -3.25
C SER A 175 13.12 -5.73 -4.22
N GLU A 176 13.11 -7.06 -4.31
CA GLU A 176 12.00 -7.79 -4.91
C GLU A 176 10.95 -8.06 -3.82
N VAL A 177 9.75 -7.55 -4.02
CA VAL A 177 8.67 -7.55 -3.03
C VAL A 177 7.45 -8.25 -3.61
N GLU A 178 6.91 -9.19 -2.85
CA GLU A 178 5.58 -9.75 -3.06
C GLU A 178 4.56 -8.93 -2.28
N VAL A 179 3.44 -8.60 -2.92
CA VAL A 179 2.32 -7.88 -2.29
C VAL A 179 1.02 -8.63 -2.56
N ASP A 180 0.34 -9.08 -1.51
CA ASP A 180 -1.05 -9.52 -1.61
C ASP A 180 -1.92 -8.30 -1.90
N ILE A 181 -2.69 -8.38 -2.98
CA ILE A 181 -3.59 -7.30 -3.43
C ILE A 181 -5.05 -7.75 -3.40
N SER A 182 -5.34 -8.87 -2.75
CA SER A 182 -6.68 -9.44 -2.70
C SER A 182 -7.67 -8.42 -2.13
N GLY A 183 -8.65 -8.01 -2.94
CA GLY A 183 -9.69 -7.07 -2.52
C GLY A 183 -9.24 -5.63 -2.32
N GLN A 184 -7.96 -5.32 -2.52
CA GLN A 184 -7.38 -4.00 -2.26
C GLN A 184 -7.87 -2.97 -3.27
N GLU A 185 -8.06 -1.73 -2.81
CA GLU A 185 -8.59 -0.65 -3.65
C GLU A 185 -7.60 -0.33 -4.79
N LEU A 186 -8.11 -0.19 -6.01
CA LEU A 186 -7.45 0.39 -7.17
C LEU A 186 -8.10 1.74 -7.45
N SER A 187 -7.33 2.80 -7.29
CA SER A 187 -7.78 4.17 -7.46
C SER A 187 -6.68 5.06 -8.02
N GLU A 188 -7.06 6.22 -8.55
CA GLU A 188 -6.11 7.26 -8.95
C GLU A 188 -6.02 8.33 -7.86
N PHE A 189 -4.80 8.72 -7.51
CA PHE A 189 -4.53 9.88 -6.67
C PHE A 189 -3.89 10.98 -7.51
N ALA A 190 -4.68 12.02 -7.83
CA ALA A 190 -4.28 13.08 -8.75
C ALA A 190 -3.80 12.52 -10.11
N GLY A 191 -4.51 11.54 -10.66
CA GLY A 191 -4.18 10.86 -11.92
C GLY A 191 -3.29 9.63 -11.74
N LEU A 192 -2.46 9.59 -10.68
CA LEU A 192 -1.52 8.48 -10.47
C LEU A 192 -2.24 7.21 -9.98
N LEU A 193 -2.22 6.13 -10.76
CA LEU A 193 -2.83 4.84 -10.42
C LEU A 193 -2.04 4.13 -9.32
N GLN A 194 -2.77 3.69 -8.29
CA GLN A 194 -2.23 3.03 -7.12
C GLN A 194 -3.08 1.83 -6.68
N VAL A 195 -2.42 0.84 -6.06
CA VAL A 195 -3.06 -0.05 -5.10
C VAL A 195 -3.07 0.68 -3.76
N ASN A 196 -4.25 1.05 -3.28
CA ASN A 196 -4.43 1.91 -2.13
C ASN A 196 -4.75 1.14 -0.86
N ASP A 197 -4.33 1.72 0.26
CA ASP A 197 -4.55 1.26 1.64
C ASP A 197 -4.13 -0.18 1.94
N VAL A 198 -3.04 -0.63 1.29
CA VAL A 198 -2.53 -1.99 1.46
C VAL A 198 -2.01 -2.18 2.88
N PRO A 199 -2.46 -3.19 3.65
CA PRO A 199 -1.89 -3.47 4.95
C PRO A 199 -0.41 -3.82 4.85
N LEU A 200 0.44 -3.23 5.68
CA LEU A 200 1.88 -3.46 5.57
C LEU A 200 2.27 -4.95 5.67
N GLY A 201 1.50 -5.74 6.44
CA GLY A 201 1.68 -7.19 6.58
C GLY A 201 1.35 -8.01 5.31
N PHE A 202 0.78 -7.40 4.27
CA PHE A 202 0.49 -8.05 2.99
C PHE A 202 1.71 -8.04 2.06
N ALA A 203 2.73 -7.26 2.40
CA ALA A 203 3.97 -7.21 1.67
C ALA A 203 5.09 -7.97 2.38
N GLN A 204 5.89 -8.70 1.60
CA GLN A 204 7.10 -9.34 2.08
C GLN A 204 8.22 -9.22 1.05
N GLN A 205 9.44 -9.00 1.53
CA GLN A 205 10.62 -9.02 0.67
C GLN A 205 11.02 -10.47 0.37
N LEU A 206 11.14 -10.80 -0.92
CA LEU A 206 11.61 -12.10 -1.39
C LEU A 206 13.12 -12.13 -1.61
N GLY A 207 13.71 -10.97 -1.92
CA GLY A 207 15.14 -10.83 -2.17
C GLY A 207 15.48 -9.48 -2.81
N THR A 208 16.37 -9.51 -3.78
CA THR A 208 16.78 -8.34 -4.58
C THR A 208 16.40 -8.55 -6.04
N GLY A 209 15.80 -7.54 -6.64
CA GLY A 209 15.51 -7.48 -8.06
C GLY A 209 16.37 -6.45 -8.78
N ASN A 210 16.33 -6.46 -10.11
CA ASN A 210 17.04 -5.49 -10.93
C ASN A 210 16.15 -5.06 -12.11
N ILE A 211 15.90 -3.75 -12.21
CA ILE A 211 15.18 -3.14 -13.33
C ILE A 211 16.20 -2.36 -14.16
N THR A 212 16.25 -2.66 -15.45
CA THR A 212 16.98 -1.84 -16.42
C THR A 212 16.06 -0.70 -16.88
N PRO A 213 16.42 0.57 -16.70
CA PRO A 213 15.60 1.68 -17.17
C PRO A 213 15.38 1.66 -18.68
N ASN A 214 14.20 2.08 -19.12
CA ASN A 214 13.94 2.34 -20.54
C ASN A 214 14.63 3.64 -20.96
N VAL A 215 15.54 3.58 -21.93
CA VAL A 215 16.15 4.79 -22.50
C VAL A 215 15.21 5.36 -23.56
N LEU A 216 14.65 6.55 -23.29
CA LEU A 216 13.63 7.18 -24.13
C LEU A 216 14.03 8.62 -24.47
N THR A 217 13.42 9.17 -25.53
CA THR A 217 13.33 10.63 -25.69
C THR A 217 12.15 11.16 -24.88
N ILE A 218 12.13 12.45 -24.57
CA ILE A 218 11.00 13.05 -23.84
C ILE A 218 9.71 12.92 -24.64
N ILE A 219 9.73 13.13 -25.96
CA ILE A 219 8.50 13.02 -26.77
C ILE A 219 7.97 11.59 -26.81
N ASP A 220 8.84 10.58 -26.84
CA ASP A 220 8.41 9.18 -26.81
C ASP A 220 7.76 8.82 -25.47
N TYR A 221 8.31 9.33 -24.36
CA TYR A 221 7.66 9.23 -23.05
C TYR A 221 6.29 9.89 -23.04
N LEU A 222 6.19 11.15 -23.47
CA LEU A 222 4.94 11.91 -23.41
C LEU A 222 3.83 11.28 -24.27
N ASN A 223 4.18 10.65 -25.39
CA ASN A 223 3.21 9.96 -26.25
C ASN A 223 2.68 8.64 -25.64
N ASP A 224 3.35 8.09 -24.63
CA ASP A 224 3.03 6.80 -24.01
C ASP A 224 3.00 6.88 -22.47
N ALA A 225 2.75 8.08 -21.93
CA ALA A 225 2.88 8.36 -20.50
C ALA A 225 1.99 7.45 -19.63
N GLU A 226 0.77 7.15 -20.10
CA GLU A 226 -0.18 6.26 -19.42
C GLU A 226 0.32 4.82 -19.27
N ASN A 227 0.97 4.27 -20.30
CA ASN A 227 1.49 2.90 -20.23
C ASN A 227 2.82 2.84 -19.48
N LEU A 228 3.60 3.92 -19.57
CA LEU A 228 4.88 4.05 -18.90
C LEU A 228 4.76 4.52 -17.45
N GLU A 229 3.59 4.89 -16.97
CA GLU A 229 3.37 5.36 -15.60
C GLU A 229 3.99 4.41 -14.56
N SER A 230 4.65 4.98 -13.54
CA SER A 230 5.33 4.23 -12.47
C SER A 230 6.46 3.31 -12.97
N THR A 231 7.02 3.55 -14.15
CA THR A 231 8.17 2.78 -14.68
C THR A 231 9.47 3.57 -14.63
N LEU A 232 10.59 2.86 -14.57
CA LEU A 232 11.93 3.46 -14.54
C LEU A 232 12.40 3.81 -15.97
N VAL A 233 12.75 5.08 -16.19
CA VAL A 233 13.21 5.61 -17.47
C VAL A 233 14.53 6.35 -17.32
N THR A 234 15.29 6.45 -18.41
CA THR A 234 16.47 7.30 -18.52
C THR A 234 16.33 8.23 -19.73
N PHE A 235 16.41 9.54 -19.50
CA PHE A 235 16.53 10.55 -20.54
C PHE A 235 18.00 10.96 -20.70
N GLN A 236 18.52 10.95 -21.92
CA GLN A 236 19.91 11.31 -22.22
C GLN A 236 20.00 12.70 -22.86
N ASN A 237 21.12 13.37 -22.62
CA ASN A 237 21.42 14.70 -23.18
C ASN A 237 20.35 15.76 -22.87
N VAL A 238 19.77 15.69 -21.68
CA VAL A 238 18.78 16.65 -21.17
C VAL A 238 19.44 17.81 -20.45
N THR A 239 18.75 18.95 -20.39
CA THR A 239 19.20 20.13 -19.63
C THR A 239 18.10 20.62 -18.72
N PHE A 240 18.47 21.05 -17.51
CA PHE A 240 17.56 21.80 -16.63
C PHE A 240 17.38 23.24 -17.11
N GLY A 241 16.20 23.82 -16.86
CA GLY A 241 15.89 25.21 -17.17
C GLY A 241 16.66 26.22 -16.31
N GLY A 242 17.83 26.67 -16.77
CA GLY A 242 18.58 27.76 -16.12
C GLY A 242 19.42 27.29 -14.91
N SER A 243 19.28 27.98 -13.78
CA SER A 243 19.96 27.65 -12.52
C SER A 243 18.97 27.68 -11.37
N GLY A 244 19.04 26.69 -10.47
CA GLY A 244 18.09 26.54 -9.38
C GLY A 244 18.39 25.33 -8.51
N THR A 245 17.38 24.89 -7.76
CA THR A 245 17.43 23.72 -6.88
C THR A 245 16.45 22.65 -7.32
N TYR A 246 16.59 21.42 -6.83
CA TYR A 246 15.66 20.33 -7.18
C TYR A 246 14.23 20.54 -6.67
N SER A 247 14.02 21.26 -5.57
CA SER A 247 12.71 21.44 -4.92
C SER A 247 11.59 21.90 -5.87
N GLY A 248 10.44 21.23 -5.80
CA GLY A 248 9.27 21.51 -6.62
C GLY A 248 9.36 20.93 -8.04
N GLY A 249 8.53 21.46 -8.94
CA GLY A 249 8.57 21.10 -10.36
C GLY A 249 9.62 21.93 -11.09
N GLN A 250 10.62 21.27 -11.68
CA GLN A 250 11.61 21.87 -12.57
C GLN A 250 11.39 21.39 -14.00
N THR A 251 11.80 22.18 -14.99
CA THR A 251 11.71 21.79 -16.40
C THR A 251 12.98 21.09 -16.85
N LEU A 252 12.79 19.89 -17.41
CA LEU A 252 13.82 19.10 -18.07
C LEU A 252 13.55 19.10 -19.59
N THR A 253 14.58 19.38 -20.39
CA THR A 253 14.44 19.58 -21.84
C THR A 253 15.44 18.71 -22.59
N ASP A 254 15.01 18.03 -23.66
CA ASP A 254 15.87 17.42 -24.67
C ASP A 254 15.60 18.05 -26.05
N ALA A 255 16.12 17.44 -27.13
CA ALA A 255 15.90 17.92 -28.48
C ALA A 255 14.45 17.73 -28.99
N THR A 256 13.64 16.95 -28.30
CA THR A 256 12.31 16.48 -28.73
C THR A 256 11.17 17.13 -27.97
N GLY A 257 11.39 17.55 -26.71
CA GLY A 257 10.37 18.16 -25.89
C GLY A 257 10.84 18.54 -24.49
N THR A 258 9.86 18.81 -23.63
CA THR A 258 10.07 19.18 -22.23
C THR A 258 9.17 18.36 -21.31
N VAL A 259 9.67 17.97 -20.15
CA VAL A 259 8.93 17.27 -19.10
C VAL A 259 9.22 17.91 -17.73
N THR A 260 8.25 17.82 -16.82
CA THR A 260 8.47 18.22 -15.43
C THR A 260 9.22 17.13 -14.68
N ILE A 261 10.34 17.49 -14.04
CA ILE A 261 10.95 16.70 -12.97
C ILE A 261 10.49 17.26 -11.63
N TYR A 262 9.81 16.44 -10.84
CA TYR A 262 9.27 16.85 -9.55
C TYR A 262 10.11 16.31 -8.40
N THR A 263 10.45 17.20 -7.47
CA THR A 263 11.05 16.83 -6.19
C THR A 263 10.22 17.36 -5.05
N ARG A 264 9.79 16.49 -4.14
CA ARG A 264 9.11 16.88 -2.90
C ARG A 264 10.01 17.82 -2.09
N SER A 265 9.42 18.85 -1.50
CA SER A 265 10.16 19.78 -0.63
C SER A 265 10.74 19.11 0.62
N GLY A 266 10.23 17.94 0.99
CA GLY A 266 10.75 17.12 2.09
C GLY A 266 11.87 16.16 1.70
N ALA A 267 12.26 16.08 0.42
CA ALA A 267 13.40 15.27 0.02
C ALA A 267 14.70 15.88 0.55
N SER A 268 15.63 15.03 1.00
CA SER A 268 16.93 15.42 1.56
C SER A 268 17.73 16.33 0.63
N PHE A 269 17.62 16.10 -0.67
CA PHE A 269 18.33 16.80 -1.74
C PHE A 269 17.50 17.92 -2.40
N ALA A 270 16.30 18.24 -1.88
CA ALA A 270 15.44 19.26 -2.49
C ALA A 270 16.13 20.65 -2.57
N GLY A 271 16.99 20.96 -1.59
CA GLY A 271 17.77 22.20 -1.56
C GLY A 271 19.04 22.20 -2.41
N ASP A 272 19.44 21.05 -2.97
CA ASP A 272 20.66 20.95 -3.76
C ASP A 272 20.47 21.60 -5.12
N SER A 273 21.54 22.21 -5.63
CA SER A 273 21.54 22.78 -6.98
C SER A 273 21.63 21.67 -8.02
N TYR A 274 20.77 21.71 -9.04
CA TYR A 274 20.91 20.83 -10.20
C TYR A 274 22.08 21.29 -11.09
N PRO A 275 22.71 20.38 -11.86
CA PRO A 275 23.81 20.72 -12.76
C PRO A 275 23.42 21.74 -13.83
N THR A 276 24.41 22.52 -14.28
CA THR A 276 24.29 23.31 -15.51
C THR A 276 24.93 22.54 -16.67
N GLY A 277 24.29 22.57 -17.84
CA GLY A 277 24.73 21.81 -19.00
C GLY A 277 23.91 20.54 -19.22
N SER A 278 24.41 19.70 -20.14
CA SER A 278 23.71 18.49 -20.57
C SER A 278 24.11 17.30 -19.70
N VAL A 279 23.10 16.54 -19.26
CA VAL A 279 23.23 15.39 -18.34
C VAL A 279 22.31 14.25 -18.81
N SER A 280 22.47 13.08 -18.22
CA SER A 280 21.53 11.97 -18.25
C SER A 280 20.75 11.95 -16.94
N VAL A 281 19.43 11.77 -17.01
CA VAL A 281 18.54 11.71 -15.83
C VAL A 281 17.82 10.38 -15.82
N THR A 282 17.91 9.63 -14.72
CA THR A 282 17.16 8.39 -14.49
C THR A 282 16.14 8.57 -13.39
N GLY A 283 14.89 8.18 -13.60
CA GLY A 283 13.85 8.33 -12.59
C GLY A 283 12.63 7.51 -12.93
N PHE A 284 11.69 7.44 -11.98
CA PHE A 284 10.41 6.79 -12.24
C PHE A 284 9.39 7.83 -12.70
N THR A 285 8.63 7.47 -13.72
CA THR A 285 7.56 8.28 -14.29
C THR A 285 6.36 8.34 -13.34
N SER A 286 5.59 9.42 -13.43
CA SER A 286 4.42 9.69 -12.61
C SER A 286 3.48 10.62 -13.35
N GLU A 287 2.26 10.75 -12.85
CA GLU A 287 1.34 11.79 -13.25
C GLU A 287 1.02 12.73 -12.07
N PHE A 288 0.66 13.97 -12.35
CA PHE A 288 -0.02 14.84 -11.40
C PHE A 288 -1.07 15.71 -12.10
N SER A 289 -2.33 15.47 -11.77
CA SER A 289 -3.49 16.23 -12.26
C SER A 289 -3.60 16.29 -13.79
N GLY A 290 -3.29 15.18 -14.49
CA GLY A 290 -3.29 15.11 -15.95
C GLY A 290 -1.93 15.41 -16.62
N ASP A 291 -0.94 15.90 -15.86
CA ASP A 291 0.37 16.24 -16.40
C ASP A 291 1.39 15.13 -16.11
N ALA A 292 2.01 14.62 -17.18
CA ALA A 292 3.11 13.67 -17.08
C ALA A 292 4.37 14.32 -16.46
N GLN A 293 4.97 13.62 -15.51
CA GLN A 293 6.16 14.06 -14.80
C GLN A 293 7.11 12.90 -14.48
N ILE A 294 8.32 13.20 -14.03
CA ILE A 294 9.31 12.22 -13.57
C ILE A 294 9.80 12.59 -12.18
N SER A 295 10.10 11.59 -11.35
CA SER A 295 10.74 11.76 -10.04
C SER A 295 12.06 11.01 -10.00
N ILE A 296 13.13 11.67 -9.53
CA ILE A 296 14.41 11.03 -9.26
C ILE A 296 14.46 10.52 -7.82
N ARG A 297 15.25 9.49 -7.54
CA ARG A 297 15.42 8.98 -6.18
C ARG A 297 16.38 9.84 -5.38
N THR A 298 17.49 10.21 -6.02
CA THR A 298 18.63 10.92 -5.42
C THR A 298 19.31 11.81 -6.47
N THR A 299 20.28 12.64 -6.08
CA THR A 299 21.09 13.40 -7.07
C THR A 299 22.01 12.50 -7.92
N ALA A 300 22.32 11.28 -7.48
CA ALA A 300 23.15 10.33 -8.25
C ALA A 300 22.44 9.79 -9.50
N ASP A 301 21.12 9.99 -9.60
CA ASP A 301 20.32 9.72 -10.77
C ASP A 301 20.52 10.75 -11.90
N VAL A 302 21.30 11.82 -11.65
CA VAL A 302 21.66 12.87 -12.62
C VAL A 302 23.16 12.83 -12.88
N GLN A 303 23.57 12.48 -14.12
CA GLN A 303 24.97 12.19 -14.48
C GLN A 303 25.46 12.94 -15.71
#